data_AF-A0A2V6RQW5-F1
#
_entry.id   AF-A0A2V6RQW5-F1
#
_cell.length_a   1.000
_cell.length_b   1.000
_cell.length_c   1.000
_cell.angle_alpha   90.00
_cell.angle_beta   90.00
_cell.angle_gamma   90.00
#
_symmetry.space_group_name_H-M   'P 1'
#
loop_
_entity.id
_entity.type
_entity.pdbx_description
1 polymer ?
#
loop_
_entity_poly.entity_id
_entity_poly.type
_entity_poly.pdbx_seq_one_letter_code
_entity_poly.pdbx_strand_id
1 'polypeptide(L)' 'MSCPACGARAAWRGNPQRPFCSLTCRLIDLGQWLDERYRVAGDPLPDELPPDDRSSRRTE' A
#
# COMPACT_ATOMS: atom_id res chain seq x y z
N MET A 1 9.92 -18.08 0.04
CA MET A 1 9.29 -16.89 -0.55
C MET A 1 10.28 -15.74 -0.53
N SER A 2 10.20 -14.80 -1.47
CA SER A 2 11.04 -13.59 -1.46
C SER A 2 10.39 -12.52 -0.58
N CYS A 3 11.20 -11.83 0.23
CA CYS A 3 10.78 -10.70 1.06
C CYS A 3 10.47 -9.51 0.15
N PRO A 4 9.26 -8.92 0.19
CA PRO A 4 8.90 -7.83 -0.71
C PRO A 4 9.69 -6.54 -0.45
N ALA A 5 10.18 -6.32 0.78
CA ALA A 5 10.93 -5.11 1.12
C ALA A 5 12.41 -5.14 0.69
N CYS A 6 13.05 -6.30 0.59
CA CYS A 6 14.50 -6.41 0.37
C CYS A 6 14.95 -7.56 -0.55
N GLY A 7 14.02 -8.39 -1.04
CA GLY A 7 14.30 -9.52 -1.94
C GLY A 7 14.83 -10.79 -1.26
N ALA A 8 15.32 -10.71 -0.02
CA ALA A 8 15.90 -11.85 0.70
C ALA A 8 14.90 -13.00 0.92
N ARG A 9 15.40 -14.23 1.15
CA ARG A 9 14.54 -15.39 1.41
C ARG A 9 13.84 -15.28 2.76
N ALA A 10 12.51 -15.16 2.76
CA ALA A 10 11.70 -15.28 3.97
C ALA A 10 11.25 -16.74 4.18
N ALA A 11 11.44 -17.24 5.39
CA ALA A 11 11.01 -18.58 5.79
C ALA A 11 9.48 -18.64 5.92
N TRP A 12 8.86 -19.71 5.42
CA TRP A 12 7.40 -19.88 5.48
C TRP A 12 6.91 -20.51 6.80
N ARG A 13 7.68 -21.38 7.45
CA ARG A 13 7.31 -21.96 8.76
C ARG A 13 8.22 -21.37 9.83
N GLY A 14 7.67 -21.16 11.03
CA GLY A 14 8.43 -20.63 12.18
C GLY A 14 8.83 -19.15 12.08
N ASN A 15 8.39 -18.42 11.04
CA ASN A 15 8.68 -17.00 10.89
C ASN A 15 7.45 -16.15 11.27
N PRO A 16 7.47 -15.40 12.37
CA PRO A 16 6.36 -14.53 12.77
C PRO A 16 6.25 -13.27 11.90
N GLN A 17 7.27 -12.95 11.10
CA GLN A 17 7.35 -11.72 10.32
C GLN A 17 6.92 -11.91 8.86
N ARG A 18 6.37 -13.08 8.49
CA ARG A 18 5.88 -13.33 7.12
C ARG A 18 4.90 -12.22 6.67
N PRO A 19 4.97 -11.74 5.42
CA PRO A 19 5.80 -12.22 4.30
C PRO A 19 7.27 -11.76 4.32
N PHE A 20 7.69 -11.00 5.33
CA PHE A 20 9.02 -10.40 5.42
C PHE A 20 10.05 -11.32 6.06
N CYS A 21 11.34 -11.06 5.81
CA CYS A 21 12.44 -11.81 6.41
C CYS A 21 12.76 -11.37 7.85
N SER A 22 12.34 -10.17 8.27
CA SER A 22 12.61 -9.63 9.61
C SER A 22 11.58 -8.56 10.02
N LEU A 23 11.57 -8.22 11.31
CA LEU A 23 10.74 -7.13 11.84
C LEU A 23 11.08 -5.79 11.18
N THR A 24 12.37 -5.51 10.96
CA THR A 24 12.83 -4.30 10.29
C THR A 24 12.22 -4.16 8.89
N CYS A 25 12.21 -5.23 8.09
CA CYS A 25 11.60 -5.20 6.75
C CYS A 25 10.08 -4.95 6.80
N ARG A 26 9.38 -5.49 7.81
CA ARG A 26 7.96 -5.21 8.03
C ARG A 26 7.69 -3.74 8.35
N LEU A 27 8.54 -3.13 9.18
CA LEU A 27 8.41 -1.72 9.56
C LEU A 27 8.77 -0.78 8.41
N ILE A 28 9.76 -1.13 7.59
CA ILE A 28 10.11 -0.38 6.37
C ILE A 28 8.92 -0.35 5.42
N ASP A 29 8.29 -1.51 5.16
CA ASP A 29 7.11 -1.58 4.29
C ASP A 29 5.98 -0.70 4.81
N LEU A 30 5.68 -0.78 6.11
CA LEU A 30 4.71 0.10 6.75
C LEU A 30 5.07 1.59 6.57
N GLY A 31 6.34 1.95 6.72
CA GLY A 31 6.80 3.31 6.46
C GLY A 31 6.53 3.76 5.02
N GLN A 32 6.75 2.91 4.03
CA GLN A 32 6.46 3.22 2.63
C GLN A 32 4.95 3.44 2.37
N TRP A 33 4.08 2.71 3.08
CA TRP A 33 2.64 2.96 3.07
C TRP A 33 2.29 4.32 3.65
N LEU A 34 2.83 4.65 4.82
CA LEU A 34 2.59 5.93 5.49
C LEU A 34 3.11 7.13 4.68
N ASP A 35 4.23 6.93 3.99
CA ASP A 35 4.85 7.93 3.10
C ASP A 35 4.15 8.01 1.71
N GLU A 36 3.04 7.29 1.50
CA GLU A 36 2.30 7.24 0.23
C GLU A 36 3.18 6.86 -0.99
N ARG A 37 4.24 6.06 -0.78
CA ARG A 37 5.16 5.67 -1.86
C ARG A 37 4.56 4.62 -2.79
N TYR A 38 3.63 3.83 -2.28
CA TYR A 38 2.89 2.86 -3.08
C TYR A 38 1.78 3.56 -3.86
N ARG A 39 1.93 3.57 -5.18
CA ARG A 39 1.00 4.18 -6.12
C ARG A 39 0.74 3.24 -7.28
N VAL A 40 -0.51 3.17 -7.70
CA VAL A 40 -0.90 2.51 -8.93
C VAL A 40 -1.02 3.60 -10.00
N ALA A 41 -0.36 3.39 -11.14
CA ALA A 41 -0.53 4.30 -12.26
C ALA A 41 -1.99 4.22 -12.73
N GLY A 42 -2.69 5.35 -12.69
CA GLY A 42 -4.02 5.49 -13.26
C GLY A 42 -3.93 5.99 -14.70
N ASP A 43 -5.02 5.81 -15.44
CA ASP A 43 -5.24 6.55 -16.67
C ASP A 43 -5.32 8.06 -16.35
N PRO A 44 -4.91 8.93 -17.28
CA PRO A 44 -5.09 10.36 -17.12
C PRO A 44 -6.57 10.66 -16.84
N LEU A 45 -6.81 11.52 -15.85
CA LEU A 45 -8.16 12.00 -15.58
C LEU A 45 -8.65 12.82 -16.79
N PRO A 46 -9.93 12.68 -17.18
CA PRO A 46 -10.54 13.59 -18.14
C PRO A 46 -10.46 15.03 -17.61
N ASP A 47 -10.31 16.02 -18.51
CA ASP A 47 -10.22 17.44 -18.14
C ASP A 47 -11.46 17.96 -17.39
N GLU A 48 -12.62 17.31 -17.61
CA GLU A 48 -13.84 17.55 -16.85
C GLU A 48 -14.20 16.32 -16.01
N LEU A 49 -13.97 16.43 -14.70
CA LEU A 49 -14.48 15.47 -13.73
C LEU A 49 -16.00 15.66 -13.61
N PRO A 50 -16.81 14.58 -13.74
CA PRO A 50 -18.24 14.66 -13.44
C PRO A 50 -18.45 15.12 -11.98
N PRO A 51 -19.56 15.82 -11.70
CA PRO A 51 -19.83 16.36 -10.36
C PRO A 51 -19.82 15.25 -9.31
N ASP A 52 -19.17 15.50 -8.17
CA ASP A 52 -19.10 14.54 -7.07
C ASP A 52 -20.47 14.39 -6.39
N ASP A 53 -21.13 13.25 -6.62
CA ASP A 53 -22.43 12.87 -6.03
C ASP A 53 -22.39 12.72 -4.49
N ARG A 54 -21.21 12.81 -3.87
CA ARG A 54 -21.08 12.82 -2.40
C ARG A 54 -21.45 14.15 -1.75
N SER A 55 -21.53 15.24 -2.50
CA SER A 55 -21.92 16.55 -1.96
C SER A 55 -23.43 16.66 -1.66
N SER A 56 -24.25 15.70 -2.11
CA SER A 56 -25.71 15.71 -1.97
C SER A 56 -26.23 15.19 -0.62
N ARG A 57 -25.35 14.69 0.28
CA ARG A 57 -25.73 14.06 1.57
C ARG A 57 -25.35 14.90 2.79
N ARG A 58 -25.54 16.22 2.72
CA ARG A 58 -25.37 17.10 3.90
C ARG A 58 -26.36 18.26 3.90
N THR A 59 -27.63 17.94 4.08
CA THR A 59 -28.64 18.85 4.64
C THR A 59 -29.88 18.04 4.95
N GLU A 60 -30.01 17.56 6.19
CA GLU A 60 -31.24 17.55 6.99
C GLU A 60 -30.83 17.70 8.47
#